data_AF-K6Z4D6-F1
#
_entry.id   AF-K6Z4D6-F1
#
_cell.length_a   1.000
_cell.length_b   1.000
_cell.length_c   1.000
_cell.angle_alpha   90.00
_cell.angle_beta   90.00
_cell.angle_gamma   90.00
#
_symmetry.space_group_name_H-M   'P 1'
#
loop_
_entity.id
_entity.type
_entity.pdbx_description
1 polymer ?
#
loop_
_entity_poly.entity_id
_entity_poly.type
_entity_poly.pdbx_seq_one_letter_code
_entity_poly.pdbx_strand_id
1 'polypeptide(L)'
;MKFRNIQIYTMLFATAFLFGCASKPVGESFVKQDTAADTDKARVFIYKNKQLYGSAFSWLITEGDTELAVMSTNTYFVFDSTPKMLTLKADLRSTPTYFPTSPLGVVMDTIGAANAHETNSKIKLEELHTFSASPGTTYYFRLEFKHDVVSSPQPYLVAVSEEDALKEMQGTRLALLEH
;
A
#
# COMPACT_ATOMS: atom_id res chain seq x y z
N MET A 1 47.19 -4.93 28.26
CA MET A 1 45.76 -4.55 28.43
C MET A 1 45.47 -3.40 27.48
N LYS A 2 44.34 -3.42 26.78
CA LYS A 2 43.97 -2.58 25.60
C LYS A 2 44.36 -3.22 24.26
N PHE A 3 43.39 -3.84 23.59
CA PHE A 3 43.27 -4.01 22.12
C PHE A 3 42.04 -4.87 21.73
N ARG A 4 41.32 -5.49 22.70
CA ARG A 4 40.07 -6.23 22.43
C ARG A 4 38.76 -5.43 22.50
N ASN A 5 38.78 -4.19 23.00
CA ASN A 5 37.53 -3.43 23.22
C ASN A 5 37.19 -2.41 22.13
N ILE A 6 38.03 -2.22 21.10
CA ILE A 6 37.78 -1.21 20.06
C ILE A 6 36.98 -1.79 18.88
N GLN A 7 37.03 -3.10 18.64
CA GLN A 7 36.32 -3.73 17.52
C GLN A 7 34.82 -3.98 17.77
N ILE A 8 34.38 -4.02 19.03
CA ILE A 8 32.96 -4.25 19.36
C ILE A 8 32.13 -2.97 19.15
N TYR A 9 32.72 -1.78 19.36
CA TYR A 9 32.01 -0.52 19.14
C TYR A 9 31.92 -0.10 17.66
N THR A 10 32.87 -0.52 16.82
CA THR A 10 32.80 -0.23 15.38
C THR A 10 31.80 -1.14 14.66
N MET A 11 31.61 -2.38 15.11
CA MET A 11 30.57 -3.27 14.57
C MET A 11 29.15 -2.87 14.97
N LEU A 12 28.96 -2.26 16.15
CA LEU A 12 27.64 -1.79 16.61
C LEU A 12 27.19 -0.48 15.94
N PHE A 13 28.10 0.31 15.39
CA PHE A 13 27.77 1.52 14.62
C PHE A 13 27.47 1.22 13.13
N ALA A 14 28.01 0.13 12.58
CA ALA A 14 27.78 -0.28 11.20
C ALA A 14 26.40 -0.96 10.99
N THR A 15 25.82 -1.55 12.04
CA THR A 15 24.45 -2.11 11.98
C THR A 15 23.36 -1.06 12.16
N ALA A 16 23.67 0.12 12.71
CA ALA A 16 22.70 1.21 12.83
C ALA A 16 22.43 1.96 11.50
N PHE A 17 23.34 1.86 10.51
CA PHE A 17 23.22 2.55 9.22
C PHE A 17 22.66 1.68 8.08
N LEU A 18 22.43 0.38 8.31
CA LEU A 18 21.79 -0.51 7.33
C LEU A 18 20.32 -0.78 7.62
N PHE A 19 19.77 -0.24 8.72
CA PHE A 19 18.35 0.10 8.79
C PHE A 19 18.13 1.40 8.02
N GLY A 20 18.47 1.38 6.73
CA GLY A 20 17.67 2.13 5.78
C GLY A 20 16.28 1.57 5.93
N CYS A 21 15.49 2.20 6.81
CA CYS A 21 14.05 2.15 6.70
C CYS A 21 13.78 2.32 5.21
N ALA A 22 13.33 1.25 4.55
CA ALA A 22 12.53 1.42 3.35
C ALA A 22 11.29 2.16 3.87
N SER A 23 11.43 3.47 4.05
CA SER A 23 10.32 4.34 4.40
C SER A 23 9.43 4.18 3.20
N LYS A 24 8.38 3.36 3.36
CA LYS A 24 7.26 3.32 2.41
C LYS A 24 6.99 4.78 2.05
N PRO A 25 6.92 5.17 0.78
CA PRO A 25 6.73 6.58 0.45
C PRO A 25 5.40 7.00 1.06
N VAL A 26 5.47 7.78 2.14
CA VAL A 26 4.27 8.25 2.84
C VAL A 26 4.21 9.75 2.71
N GLY A 27 3.25 10.22 1.92
CA GLY A 27 2.99 11.63 1.71
C GLY A 27 2.34 12.29 2.93
N GLU A 28 1.74 13.45 2.70
CA GLU A 28 1.17 14.28 3.78
C GLU A 28 0.12 13.53 4.60
N SER A 29 0.03 13.86 5.89
CA SER A 29 -1.03 13.35 6.75
C SER A 29 -2.38 13.83 6.23
N PHE A 30 -3.39 12.97 6.34
CA PHE A 30 -4.75 13.38 5.98
C PHE A 30 -5.16 14.62 6.78
N VAL A 31 -5.38 15.71 6.06
CA VAL A 31 -6.09 16.89 6.55
C VAL A 31 -7.41 16.91 5.81
N LYS A 32 -8.50 17.18 6.53
CA LYS A 32 -9.81 17.42 5.90
C LYS A 32 -9.70 18.69 5.03
N GLN A 33 -9.28 18.52 3.79
CA GLN A 33 -9.41 19.52 2.73
C GLN A 33 -10.86 19.49 2.22
N ASP A 34 -11.27 20.47 1.41
CA ASP A 34 -12.59 20.44 0.75
C ASP A 34 -12.75 19.12 0.00
N THR A 35 -13.53 18.21 0.58
CA THR A 35 -13.78 16.85 0.09
C THR A 35 -14.83 16.83 -1.02
N ALA A 36 -15.45 17.98 -1.29
CA ALA A 36 -16.45 18.14 -2.33
C ALA A 36 -15.82 17.92 -3.72
N ALA A 37 -16.52 17.15 -4.56
CA ALA A 37 -16.18 17.03 -5.96
C ALA A 37 -16.46 18.35 -6.70
N ASP A 38 -15.66 18.60 -7.73
CA ASP A 38 -15.97 19.60 -8.75
C ASP A 38 -17.32 19.24 -9.42
N THR A 39 -18.10 20.24 -9.86
CA THR A 39 -19.44 20.01 -10.43
C THR A 39 -19.40 19.14 -11.68
N ASP A 40 -18.26 19.13 -12.38
CA ASP A 40 -18.08 18.39 -13.63
C ASP A 40 -17.35 17.05 -13.46
N LYS A 41 -16.89 16.73 -12.25
CA LYS A 41 -16.09 15.53 -11.97
C LYS A 41 -16.67 14.71 -10.84
N ALA A 42 -16.29 13.45 -10.78
CA ALA A 42 -16.44 12.63 -9.59
C ALA A 42 -15.13 12.68 -8.80
N ARG A 43 -15.21 12.82 -7.47
CA ARG A 43 -14.04 12.69 -6.59
C ARG A 43 -14.07 11.32 -5.93
N VAL A 44 -12.96 10.59 -5.97
CA VAL A 44 -12.89 9.23 -5.43
C VAL A 44 -11.79 9.18 -4.39
N PHE A 45 -12.15 8.81 -3.17
CA PHE A 45 -11.23 8.50 -2.08
C PHE A 45 -11.13 6.98 -1.92
N ILE A 46 -9.91 6.48 -1.84
CA ILE A 46 -9.63 5.09 -1.48
C ILE A 46 -8.66 5.08 -0.33
N TYR A 47 -8.98 4.35 0.74
CA TYR A 47 -8.15 4.32 1.93
C TYR A 47 -8.02 2.92 2.52
N LYS A 48 -6.87 2.67 3.17
CA LYS A 48 -6.61 1.52 4.02
C LYS A 48 -6.31 2.02 5.42
N ASN A 49 -7.20 1.73 6.36
CA ASN A 49 -7.04 2.12 7.77
C ASN A 49 -5.95 1.28 8.47
N LYS A 50 -5.78 1.46 9.79
CA LYS A 50 -4.73 0.83 10.60
C LYS A 50 -4.89 -0.68 10.86
N GLN A 51 -5.79 -1.37 10.16
CA GLN A 51 -5.93 -2.81 10.32
C GLN A 51 -4.57 -3.53 10.09
N LEU A 52 -4.21 -4.40 11.04
CA LEU A 52 -2.93 -5.11 11.06
C LEU A 52 -2.81 -6.13 9.94
N TYR A 53 -3.93 -6.67 9.46
CA TYR A 53 -3.94 -7.69 8.41
C TYR A 53 -3.56 -7.10 7.05
N GLY A 54 -2.71 -7.82 6.32
CA GLY A 54 -2.16 -7.35 5.05
C GLY A 54 -1.21 -6.14 5.18
N SER A 55 -0.66 -5.86 6.37
CA SER A 55 0.19 -4.68 6.59
C SER A 55 1.61 -4.77 6.03
N ALA A 56 2.06 -6.00 5.80
CA ALA A 56 3.29 -6.30 5.07
C ALA A 56 3.13 -6.13 3.55
N PHE A 57 1.91 -5.96 3.05
CA PHE A 57 1.62 -5.91 1.61
C PHE A 57 1.31 -4.49 1.15
N SER A 58 1.62 -4.24 -0.11
CA SER A 58 1.24 -3.05 -0.87
C SER A 58 0.68 -3.47 -2.22
N TRP A 59 -0.25 -2.70 -2.76
CA TRP A 59 -0.88 -2.97 -4.05
C TRP A 59 -0.89 -1.73 -4.91
N LEU A 60 -0.44 -1.86 -6.15
CA LEU A 60 -0.62 -0.82 -7.15
C LEU A 60 -2.09 -0.81 -7.60
N ILE A 61 -2.77 0.30 -7.36
CA ILE A 61 -4.14 0.53 -7.81
C ILE A 61 -4.11 1.17 -9.19
N THR A 62 -4.93 0.65 -10.10
CA THR A 62 -4.98 1.06 -11.50
C THR A 62 -6.42 1.29 -11.95
N GLU A 63 -6.57 2.17 -12.94
CA GLU A 63 -7.79 2.31 -13.75
C GLU A 63 -7.43 2.11 -15.22
N GLY A 64 -7.87 0.99 -15.81
CA GLY A 64 -7.39 0.59 -17.13
C GLY A 64 -5.87 0.40 -17.12
N ASP A 65 -5.16 1.11 -17.99
CA ASP A 65 -3.69 1.11 -18.07
C ASP A 65 -3.05 2.24 -17.25
N THR A 66 -3.85 3.03 -16.52
CA THR A 66 -3.35 4.16 -15.72
C THR A 66 -3.04 3.71 -14.30
N GLU A 67 -1.80 3.92 -13.88
CA GLU A 67 -1.37 3.74 -12.50
C GLU A 67 -1.82 4.92 -11.63
N LEU A 68 -2.51 4.63 -10.52
CA LEU A 68 -3.08 5.66 -9.65
C LEU A 68 -2.23 5.86 -8.39
N ALA A 69 -2.01 4.80 -7.61
CA ALA A 69 -1.26 4.87 -6.35
C ALA A 69 -0.83 3.49 -5.87
N VAL A 70 0.25 3.43 -5.07
CA VAL A 70 0.64 2.23 -4.33
C VAL A 70 0.05 2.28 -2.92
N MET A 71 -0.97 1.47 -2.68
CA MET A 71 -1.70 1.42 -1.42
C MET A 71 -1.07 0.46 -0.41
N SER A 72 -0.77 0.96 0.79
CA SER A 72 -0.28 0.14 1.92
C SER A 72 -1.04 0.47 3.21
N THR A 73 -0.73 -0.19 4.34
CA THR A 73 -1.41 0.10 5.61
C THR A 73 -1.31 1.56 6.01
N ASN A 74 -2.43 2.10 6.50
CA ASN A 74 -2.54 3.46 6.98
C ASN A 74 -2.30 4.51 5.88
N THR A 75 -2.73 4.21 4.65
CA THR A 75 -2.62 5.13 3.53
C THR A 75 -3.99 5.48 2.93
N TYR A 76 -4.07 6.61 2.26
CA TYR A 76 -5.21 7.01 1.44
C TYR A 76 -4.71 7.62 0.13
N PHE A 77 -5.51 7.58 -0.93
CA PHE A 77 -5.33 8.45 -2.08
C PHE A 77 -6.66 9.00 -2.55
N VAL A 78 -6.57 10.09 -3.30
CA VAL A 78 -7.70 10.78 -3.91
C VAL A 78 -7.37 11.05 -5.37
N PHE A 79 -8.36 10.87 -6.23
CA PHE A 79 -8.27 11.28 -7.62
C PHE A 79 -9.63 11.78 -8.12
N ASP A 80 -9.60 12.66 -9.12
CA ASP A 80 -10.80 13.13 -9.79
C ASP A 80 -10.95 12.36 -11.12
N SER A 81 -12.16 11.87 -11.39
CA SER A 81 -12.52 11.20 -12.64
C SER A 81 -13.57 11.98 -13.40
N THR A 82 -13.49 11.95 -14.72
CA THR A 82 -14.65 12.31 -15.55
C THR A 82 -15.82 11.34 -15.29
N PRO A 83 -17.08 11.75 -15.48
CA PRO A 83 -18.21 10.84 -15.37
C PRO A 83 -18.10 9.68 -16.36
N LYS A 84 -17.97 8.45 -15.84
CA LYS A 84 -17.86 7.21 -16.63
C LYS A 84 -18.07 5.99 -15.73
N MET A 85 -18.17 4.82 -16.34
CA MET A 85 -18.01 3.56 -15.62
C MET A 85 -16.52 3.41 -15.25
N LEU A 86 -16.23 3.37 -13.95
CA LEU A 86 -14.89 3.15 -13.43
C LEU A 86 -14.74 1.68 -13.02
N THR A 87 -13.65 1.05 -13.47
CA THR A 87 -13.23 -0.28 -13.03
C THR A 87 -11.85 -0.15 -12.40
N LEU A 88 -11.80 -0.31 -11.08
CA LEU A 88 -10.58 -0.22 -10.30
C LEU A 88 -9.98 -1.62 -10.15
N LYS A 89 -8.67 -1.73 -10.35
CA LYS A 89 -7.95 -3.00 -10.25
C LYS A 89 -6.72 -2.85 -9.36
N ALA A 90 -6.33 -3.94 -8.70
CA ALA A 90 -5.08 -4.05 -7.97
C ALA A 90 -4.13 -5.00 -8.69
N ASP A 91 -2.86 -4.64 -8.71
CA ASP A 91 -1.78 -5.59 -8.99
C ASP A 91 -1.52 -6.46 -7.75
N LEU A 92 -1.75 -7.77 -7.88
CA LEU A 92 -1.57 -8.73 -6.79
C LEU A 92 -0.12 -9.19 -6.59
N ARG A 93 0.84 -8.64 -7.33
CA ARG A 93 2.26 -8.94 -7.12
C ARG A 93 2.65 -8.59 -5.69
N SER A 94 3.17 -9.59 -4.97
CA SER A 94 3.62 -9.45 -3.59
C SER A 94 5.10 -9.13 -3.59
N THR A 95 5.48 -7.96 -3.08
CA THR A 95 6.87 -7.66 -2.72
C THR A 95 7.10 -8.16 -1.28
N PRO A 96 7.84 -9.27 -1.08
CA PRO A 96 8.12 -9.73 0.27
C PRO A 96 9.00 -8.70 0.97
N THR A 97 8.76 -8.50 2.26
CA THR A 97 9.70 -7.75 3.10
C THR A 97 10.81 -8.69 3.55
N TYR A 98 12.04 -8.46 3.10
CA TYR A 98 13.20 -9.29 3.48
C TYR A 98 13.87 -8.70 4.72
N PHE A 99 13.86 -9.45 5.82
CA PHE A 99 14.63 -9.13 7.04
C PHE A 99 15.59 -10.27 7.33
N PRO A 100 16.86 -10.20 6.86
CA PRO A 100 17.83 -11.24 7.17
C PRO A 100 18.16 -11.20 8.66
N THR A 101 17.65 -12.18 9.41
CA THR A 101 17.87 -12.30 10.86
C THR A 101 19.08 -13.17 11.22
N SER A 102 19.65 -13.90 10.24
CA SER A 102 20.89 -14.69 10.43
C SER A 102 21.54 -15.12 9.10
N PRO A 103 22.81 -15.58 9.10
CA PRO A 103 23.50 -16.10 7.91
C PRO A 103 22.83 -17.35 7.27
N LEU A 104 22.17 -18.19 8.07
CA LEU A 104 21.35 -19.30 7.57
C LEU A 104 20.01 -18.80 7.01
N GLY A 105 19.50 -17.68 7.54
CA GLY A 105 18.35 -16.96 7.00
C GLY A 105 18.57 -16.49 5.56
N VAL A 106 19.80 -16.07 5.21
CA VAL A 106 20.15 -15.61 3.85
C VAL A 106 19.86 -16.65 2.76
N VAL A 107 20.03 -17.95 3.05
CA VAL A 107 19.74 -19.03 2.08
C VAL A 107 18.23 -19.24 1.91
N MET A 108 17.47 -19.14 3.00
CA MET A 108 16.00 -19.22 2.92
C MET A 108 15.40 -17.95 2.30
N ASP A 109 16.00 -16.79 2.56
CA ASP A 109 15.61 -15.49 2.00
C ASP A 109 15.90 -15.44 0.49
N THR A 110 16.98 -16.07 0.01
CA THR A 110 17.27 -16.18 -1.43
C THR A 110 16.31 -17.13 -2.14
N ILE A 111 15.88 -18.22 -1.51
CA ILE A 111 14.83 -19.09 -2.04
C ILE A 111 13.48 -18.36 -2.04
N GLY A 112 13.16 -17.63 -0.97
CA GLY A 112 11.97 -16.77 -0.90
C GLY A 112 11.99 -15.65 -1.94
N ALA A 113 13.17 -15.09 -2.23
CA ALA A 113 13.37 -14.10 -3.28
C ALA A 113 13.19 -14.68 -4.68
N ALA A 114 13.69 -15.89 -4.94
CA ALA A 114 13.48 -16.58 -6.20
C ALA A 114 11.99 -16.87 -6.45
N ASN A 115 11.28 -17.39 -5.44
CA ASN A 115 9.83 -17.66 -5.53
C ASN A 115 9.00 -16.38 -5.71
N ALA A 116 9.39 -15.29 -5.04
CA ALA A 116 8.75 -13.99 -5.21
C ALA A 116 9.04 -13.37 -6.57
N HIS A 117 10.24 -13.56 -7.12
CA HIS A 117 10.57 -13.15 -8.48
C HIS A 117 9.69 -13.86 -9.51
N GLU A 118 9.49 -15.19 -9.38
CA GLU A 118 8.58 -15.94 -10.25
C GLU A 118 7.13 -15.44 -10.13
N THR A 119 6.67 -15.15 -8.91
CA THR A 119 5.32 -14.60 -8.66
C THR A 119 5.16 -13.17 -9.22
N ASN A 120 6.21 -12.35 -9.15
CA ASN A 120 6.20 -10.95 -9.61
C ASN A 120 6.48 -10.79 -11.11
N SER A 121 6.90 -11.86 -11.80
CA SER A 121 7.18 -11.86 -13.24
C SER A 121 5.91 -11.79 -14.10
N LYS A 122 4.72 -12.05 -13.53
CA LYS A 122 3.43 -11.97 -14.21
C LYS A 122 2.54 -10.93 -13.52
N ILE A 123 2.26 -9.83 -14.22
CA ILE A 123 1.26 -8.86 -13.76
C ILE A 123 -0.08 -9.57 -13.70
N LYS A 124 -0.68 -9.62 -12.50
CA LYS A 124 -2.02 -10.16 -12.30
C LYS A 124 -2.90 -9.05 -11.72
N LEU A 125 -3.62 -8.38 -12.61
CA LEU A 125 -4.61 -7.39 -12.23
C LEU A 125 -5.89 -8.09 -11.79
N GLU A 126 -6.33 -7.84 -10.56
CA GLU A 126 -7.62 -8.27 -10.04
C GLU A 126 -8.56 -7.09 -9.90
N GLU A 127 -9.80 -7.25 -10.36
CA GLU A 127 -10.83 -6.23 -10.20
C GLU A 127 -11.21 -6.09 -8.74
N LEU A 128 -11.10 -4.87 -8.23
CA LEU A 128 -11.48 -4.53 -6.87
C LEU A 128 -12.94 -4.12 -6.78
N HIS A 129 -13.39 -3.30 -7.74
CA HIS A 129 -14.73 -2.74 -7.80
C HIS A 129 -15.00 -2.08 -9.16
N THR A 130 -16.27 -2.14 -9.59
CA THR A 130 -16.77 -1.40 -10.75
C THR A 130 -17.99 -0.59 -10.35
N PHE A 131 -18.02 0.70 -10.70
CA PHE A 131 -19.13 1.60 -10.38
C PHE A 131 -19.28 2.73 -11.39
N SER A 132 -20.48 3.31 -11.47
CA SER A 132 -20.75 4.49 -12.30
C SER A 132 -20.41 5.75 -11.52
N ALA A 133 -19.41 6.49 -11.97
CA ALA A 133 -19.00 7.76 -11.39
C ALA A 133 -19.86 8.90 -11.95
N SER A 134 -20.55 9.60 -11.06
CA SER A 134 -21.44 10.72 -11.39
C SER A 134 -20.77 12.07 -11.09
N PRO A 135 -21.02 13.11 -11.90
CA PRO A 135 -20.48 14.44 -11.66
C PRO A 135 -21.00 15.02 -10.33
N GLY A 136 -20.19 15.84 -9.67
CA GLY A 136 -20.52 16.47 -8.38
C GLY A 136 -20.63 15.49 -7.21
N THR A 137 -20.27 14.21 -7.41
CA THR A 137 -20.39 13.17 -6.39
C THR A 137 -19.02 12.78 -5.84
N THR A 138 -18.91 12.70 -4.51
CA THR A 138 -17.74 12.16 -3.83
C THR A 138 -17.99 10.72 -3.39
N TYR A 139 -17.09 9.82 -3.76
CA TYR A 139 -17.14 8.40 -3.42
C TYR A 139 -16.03 8.06 -2.43
N TYR A 140 -16.37 7.25 -1.42
CA TYR A 140 -15.43 6.77 -0.42
C TYR A 140 -15.39 5.25 -0.43
N PHE A 141 -14.19 4.70 -0.60
CA PHE A 141 -13.96 3.27 -0.62
C PHE A 141 -12.89 2.87 0.40
N ARG A 142 -13.20 1.87 1.21
CA ARG A 142 -12.24 1.19 2.09
C ARG A 142 -11.67 -0.03 1.39
N LEU A 143 -10.35 -0.15 1.40
CA LEU A 143 -9.64 -1.34 0.94
C LEU A 143 -9.63 -2.40 2.04
N GLU A 144 -10.31 -3.52 1.77
CA GLU A 144 -10.40 -4.70 2.63
C GLU A 144 -9.78 -5.93 1.97
N PHE A 145 -9.65 -7.01 2.73
CA PHE A 145 -8.99 -8.24 2.28
C PHE A 145 -9.80 -9.45 2.68
N LYS A 146 -10.01 -10.37 1.72
CA LYS A 146 -10.58 -11.67 2.07
C LYS A 146 -9.55 -12.47 2.84
N HIS A 147 -10.00 -13.08 3.92
CA HIS A 147 -9.17 -13.92 4.75
C HIS A 147 -9.13 -15.33 4.17
N ASP A 148 -7.92 -15.79 3.87
CA ASP A 148 -7.62 -17.20 3.78
C ASP A 148 -6.23 -17.39 4.42
N VAL A 149 -6.13 -18.36 5.33
CA VAL A 149 -4.90 -18.63 6.11
C VAL A 149 -3.81 -19.21 5.20
N VAL A 150 -4.19 -19.71 4.02
CA VAL A 150 -3.32 -20.48 3.12
C VAL A 150 -2.93 -19.69 1.87
N SER A 151 -3.67 -18.65 1.48
CA SER A 151 -3.45 -17.90 0.24
C SER A 151 -3.07 -16.43 0.46
N SER A 152 -2.51 -15.81 -0.58
CA SER A 152 -2.18 -14.39 -0.54
C SER A 152 -3.44 -13.55 -0.35
N PRO A 153 -3.40 -12.48 0.46
CA PRO A 153 -4.58 -11.64 0.72
C PRO A 153 -5.17 -11.10 -0.58
N GLN A 154 -6.47 -11.33 -0.78
CA GLN A 154 -7.21 -10.84 -1.95
C GLN A 154 -7.86 -9.49 -1.61
N PRO A 155 -7.40 -8.38 -2.21
CA PRO A 155 -7.96 -7.07 -1.97
C PRO A 155 -9.34 -6.91 -2.61
N TYR A 156 -10.23 -6.16 -1.96
CA TYR A 156 -11.48 -5.67 -2.56
C TYR A 156 -11.84 -4.31 -1.95
N LEU A 157 -12.70 -3.55 -2.64
CA LEU A 157 -13.16 -2.26 -2.14
C LEU A 157 -14.58 -2.37 -1.59
N VAL A 158 -14.80 -1.72 -0.45
CA VAL A 158 -16.10 -1.55 0.20
C VAL A 158 -16.49 -0.09 0.13
N ALA A 159 -17.68 0.22 -0.38
CA ALA A 159 -18.23 1.57 -0.32
C ALA A 159 -18.56 1.94 1.13
N VAL A 160 -18.15 3.12 1.56
CA VAL A 160 -18.32 3.60 2.94
C VAL A 160 -19.00 4.97 2.93
N SER A 161 -19.74 5.29 4.00
CA SER A 161 -20.31 6.62 4.18
C SER A 161 -19.21 7.67 4.33
N GLU A 162 -19.49 8.93 3.98
CA GLU A 162 -18.53 10.02 4.20
C GLU A 162 -18.15 10.15 5.67
N GLU A 163 -19.11 10.08 6.58
CA GLU A 163 -18.89 10.20 8.02
C GLU A 163 -17.88 9.17 8.53
N ASP A 164 -18.09 7.90 8.17
CA ASP A 164 -17.21 6.80 8.58
C ASP A 164 -15.84 6.91 7.91
N ALA A 165 -15.81 7.23 6.61
CA ALA A 165 -14.55 7.36 5.87
C ALA A 165 -13.67 8.48 6.45
N LEU A 166 -14.23 9.66 6.72
CA LEU A 166 -13.49 10.79 7.30
C LEU A 166 -12.95 10.45 8.69
N LYS A 167 -13.70 9.71 9.50
CA LYS A 167 -13.26 9.24 10.81
C LYS A 167 -12.13 8.21 10.69
N GLU A 168 -12.26 7.25 9.77
CA GLU A 168 -11.27 6.18 9.60
C GLU A 168 -9.98 6.63 8.90
N MET A 169 -10.05 7.68 8.07
CA MET A 169 -8.88 8.31 7.46
C MET A 169 -8.09 9.19 8.45
N GLN A 170 -8.58 9.42 9.67
CA GLN A 170 -7.80 10.17 10.67
C GLN A 170 -6.47 9.47 10.98
N GLY A 171 -5.38 10.17 10.69
CA GLY A 171 -4.03 9.66 10.89
C GLY A 171 -3.55 8.70 9.82
N THR A 172 -4.30 8.51 8.72
CA THR A 172 -3.75 7.96 7.48
C THR A 172 -2.90 9.02 6.78
N ARG A 173 -2.13 8.59 5.78
CA ARG A 173 -1.23 9.46 5.03
C ARG A 173 -1.35 9.19 3.53
N LEU A 174 -1.02 10.18 2.70
CA LEU A 174 -1.18 10.07 1.26
C LEU A 174 -0.29 8.94 0.69
N ALA A 175 -0.89 8.04 -0.07
CA ALA A 175 -0.19 7.04 -0.87
C ALA A 175 0.44 7.71 -2.09
N LEU A 176 1.68 7.33 -2.40
CA LEU A 176 2.43 7.87 -3.54
C LEU A 176 2.70 6.76 -4.55
N LEU A 177 2.88 7.12 -5.81
CA LEU A 177 3.47 6.23 -6.80
C LEU A 177 4.98 6.11 -6.51
N GLU A 178 5.51 4.89 -6.47
CA GLU A 178 6.96 4.68 -6.45
C GLU A 178 7.49 5.01 -7.86
N HIS A 179 8.30 6.07 -7.96
CA HIS A 179 8.99 6.46 -9.19
C HIS A 179 10.32 5.72 -9.36
#